data_AF-A0A7X5BZC0-F1
#
_entry.id   AF-A0A7X5BZC0-F1
#
_cell.length_a   1.000
_cell.length_b   1.000
_cell.length_c   1.000
_cell.angle_alpha   90.00
_cell.angle_beta   90.00
_cell.angle_gamma   90.00
#
_symmetry.space_group_name_H-M   'P 1'
#
loop_
_entity.id
_entity.type
_entity.pdbx_description
1 polymer ?
#
loop_
_entity_poly.entity_id
_entity_poly.type
_entity_poly.pdbx_seq_one_letter_code
_entity_poly.pdbx_strand_id
1 'polypeptide(L)'
;MSEKLWQLFQSNYRQNCLSWHHSEHNPVIPASGDTWRSVWVANPDTLTFGGRQLLYYRGNGIQPGTDGQRHDRLGVAEIVRVTRNTIELRDLNDGEPIVDVGGPDEFDGKDVLDPSVVAFGGRVYAYYSAIGAGPDCVGLAVSEDGVHFEKVGNIMEGRAPAAIVKDGSIYMIYQLLADNGYRLYLSRSRDGIHFESVSDKPIFVGEAGSWDALSIVTARLMQDGDHFYMMYGGSSYLADEPDFFGLARSTDLLNWERHPGNPIFGCGAMGQEDGGAIWFPALIETEDAFVILYEGSRGKYSWDISSQICMASIAKA
;
A
#
# COMPACT_ATOMS: atom_id res chain seq x y z
N MET A 1 3.48 10.68 15.25
CA MET A 1 2.57 9.60 14.84
C MET A 1 3.10 8.24 15.23
N SER A 2 4.20 7.80 14.62
CA SER A 2 4.61 6.40 14.64
C SER A 2 5.38 5.94 15.89
N GLU A 3 5.98 6.85 16.67
CA GLU A 3 6.59 6.46 17.96
C GLU A 3 5.51 6.06 18.98
N LYS A 4 4.37 6.76 18.97
CA LYS A 4 3.22 6.37 19.79
C LYS A 4 2.70 4.99 19.38
N LEU A 5 2.58 4.74 18.07
CA LEU A 5 2.17 3.43 17.55
C LEU A 5 3.16 2.33 17.98
N TRP A 6 4.46 2.58 17.89
CA TRP A 6 5.51 1.66 18.34
C TRP A 6 5.34 1.28 19.82
N GLN A 7 5.08 2.27 20.68
CA GLN A 7 4.94 2.07 22.12
C GLN A 7 3.65 1.34 22.54
N LEU A 8 2.65 1.21 21.66
CA LEU A 8 1.41 0.47 21.97
C LEU A 8 1.64 -1.04 22.08
N PHE A 9 2.66 -1.57 21.40
CA PHE A 9 2.84 -3.01 21.26
C PHE A 9 3.83 -3.56 22.29
N GLN A 10 3.50 -4.76 22.80
CA GLN A 10 4.31 -5.47 23.79
C GLN A 10 5.01 -6.67 23.15
N SER A 11 5.77 -7.45 23.92
CA SER A 11 6.45 -8.64 23.38
C SER A 11 5.49 -9.78 23.00
N ASN A 12 4.23 -9.76 23.45
CA ASN A 12 3.24 -10.77 23.13
C ASN A 12 2.51 -10.45 21.83
N TYR A 13 3.00 -10.97 20.71
CA TYR A 13 2.43 -10.73 19.39
C TYR A 13 0.94 -11.08 19.29
N ARG A 14 0.46 -12.13 19.98
CA ARG A 14 -0.95 -12.52 19.92
C ARG A 14 -1.84 -11.44 20.50
N GLN A 15 -1.41 -10.83 21.59
CA GLN A 15 -2.14 -9.72 22.21
C GLN A 15 -2.08 -8.46 21.34
N ASN A 16 -0.96 -8.22 20.66
CA ASN A 16 -0.84 -7.12 19.70
C ASN A 16 -1.79 -7.29 18.52
N CYS A 17 -1.87 -8.49 17.92
CA CYS A 17 -2.83 -8.71 16.82
C CYS A 17 -4.28 -8.59 17.31
N LEU A 18 -4.60 -9.08 18.51
CA LEU A 18 -5.95 -9.04 19.08
C LEU A 18 -6.36 -7.68 19.65
N SER A 19 -5.44 -6.71 19.78
CA SER A 19 -5.78 -5.37 20.28
C SER A 19 -6.42 -4.48 19.21
N TRP A 20 -6.38 -4.89 17.95
CA TRP A 20 -7.06 -4.22 16.85
C TRP A 20 -8.53 -4.61 16.80
N HIS A 21 -9.37 -3.60 16.62
CA HIS A 21 -10.77 -3.75 16.31
C HIS A 21 -10.96 -3.70 14.79
N HIS A 22 -11.22 -4.85 14.17
CA HIS A 22 -11.61 -4.94 12.77
C HIS A 22 -13.04 -4.39 12.61
N SER A 23 -13.26 -3.52 11.63
CA SER A 23 -14.58 -2.89 11.48
C SER A 23 -15.65 -3.92 11.14
N GLU A 24 -16.79 -3.84 11.82
CA GLU A 24 -18.00 -4.59 11.47
C GLU A 24 -18.62 -4.15 10.13
N HIS A 25 -18.14 -3.03 9.58
CA HIS A 25 -18.51 -2.52 8.26
C HIS A 25 -17.53 -2.92 7.17
N ASN A 26 -16.58 -3.83 7.44
CA ASN A 26 -15.72 -4.35 6.38
C ASN A 26 -16.58 -5.11 5.32
N PRO A 27 -16.35 -4.86 4.02
CA PRO A 27 -15.36 -3.93 3.48
C PRO A 27 -15.89 -2.49 3.53
N VAL A 28 -15.07 -1.57 4.03
CA VAL A 28 -15.49 -0.17 4.26
C VAL A 28 -15.52 0.65 2.97
N ILE A 29 -14.79 0.23 1.94
CA ILE A 29 -14.87 0.78 0.59
C ILE A 29 -15.04 -0.42 -0.33
N PRO A 30 -16.27 -0.70 -0.79
CA PRO A 30 -16.52 -1.79 -1.70
C PRO A 30 -16.33 -1.41 -3.17
N ALA A 31 -16.25 -2.43 -4.03
CA ALA A 31 -16.40 -2.25 -5.48
C ALA A 31 -17.71 -1.51 -5.79
N SER A 32 -17.70 -0.64 -6.80
CA SER A 32 -18.85 0.18 -7.16
C SER A 32 -18.84 0.63 -8.61
N GLY A 33 -20.01 1.08 -9.10
CA GLY A 33 -20.18 1.52 -10.48
C GLY A 33 -20.05 0.37 -11.49
N ASP A 34 -20.00 0.74 -12.77
CA ASP A 34 -20.08 -0.23 -13.88
C ASP A 34 -18.75 -0.38 -14.66
N THR A 35 -17.77 0.48 -14.40
CA THR A 35 -16.52 0.58 -15.17
C THR A 35 -15.29 0.23 -14.34
N TRP A 36 -14.43 1.18 -14.01
CA TRP A 36 -13.04 0.92 -13.62
C TRP A 36 -12.81 0.36 -12.22
N ARG A 37 -13.84 0.37 -11.38
CA ARG A 37 -13.82 -0.20 -10.03
C ARG A 37 -15.02 -1.11 -9.74
N SER A 38 -15.61 -1.67 -10.79
CA SER A 38 -16.83 -2.48 -10.71
C SER A 38 -16.63 -3.90 -10.19
N VAL A 39 -15.37 -4.36 -10.07
CA VAL A 39 -15.05 -5.74 -9.67
C VAL A 39 -14.40 -5.78 -8.28
N TRP A 40 -13.36 -4.99 -8.05
CA TRP A 40 -12.77 -4.79 -6.72
C TRP A 40 -12.09 -3.44 -6.56
N VAL A 41 -11.84 -3.05 -5.31
CA VAL A 41 -11.05 -1.87 -4.92
C VAL A 41 -10.06 -2.25 -3.83
N ALA A 42 -8.82 -1.81 -3.92
CA ALA A 42 -7.76 -2.32 -3.05
C ALA A 42 -6.55 -1.37 -2.97
N ASN A 43 -5.47 -1.84 -2.33
CA ASN A 43 -4.14 -1.22 -2.32
C ASN A 43 -4.15 0.27 -1.93
N PRO A 44 -4.71 0.64 -0.76
CA PRO A 44 -4.82 2.04 -0.37
C PRO A 44 -3.45 2.68 -0.12
N ASP A 45 -3.35 3.96 -0.40
CA ASP A 45 -2.33 4.86 0.12
C ASP A 45 -2.93 6.24 0.40
N THR A 46 -2.35 6.99 1.33
CA THR A 46 -2.91 8.29 1.75
C THR A 46 -1.88 9.40 1.73
N LEU A 47 -2.32 10.60 1.37
CA LEU A 47 -1.48 11.79 1.34
C LEU A 47 -2.26 13.01 1.82
N THR A 48 -1.65 13.84 2.67
CA THR A 48 -2.16 15.18 2.93
C THR A 48 -1.55 16.16 1.94
N PHE A 49 -2.36 16.80 1.11
CA PHE A 49 -1.91 17.74 0.08
C PHE A 49 -2.94 18.85 -0.15
N GLY A 50 -2.48 20.10 -0.27
CA GLY A 50 -3.36 21.25 -0.49
C GLY A 50 -4.44 21.45 0.59
N GLY A 51 -4.17 21.04 1.83
CA GLY A 51 -5.14 21.11 2.93
C GLY A 51 -6.22 20.02 2.92
N ARG A 52 -6.14 19.06 1.99
CA ARG A 52 -7.03 17.89 1.91
C ARG A 52 -6.30 16.63 2.34
N GLN A 53 -7.03 15.69 2.91
CA GLN A 53 -6.57 14.32 3.10
C GLN A 53 -7.08 13.49 1.92
N LEU A 54 -6.16 12.95 1.14
CA LEU A 54 -6.47 12.21 -0.09
C LEU A 54 -6.21 10.72 0.13
N LEU A 55 -7.11 9.90 -0.42
CA LEU A 55 -6.98 8.45 -0.54
C LEU A 55 -6.76 8.10 -2.00
N TYR A 56 -5.65 7.45 -2.29
CA TYR A 56 -5.36 6.84 -3.58
C TYR A 56 -5.55 5.34 -3.45
N TYR A 57 -6.15 4.72 -4.45
CA TYR A 57 -6.50 3.31 -4.39
C TYR A 57 -6.57 2.69 -5.77
N ARG A 58 -6.38 1.37 -5.81
CA ARG A 58 -6.60 0.55 -7.01
C ARG A 58 -8.09 0.30 -7.17
N GLY A 59 -8.59 0.41 -8.39
CA GLY A 59 -9.86 -0.15 -8.82
C GLY A 59 -9.63 -1.14 -9.96
N ASN A 60 -10.27 -2.30 -9.88
CA ASN A 60 -10.39 -3.22 -10.99
C ASN A 60 -11.81 -3.19 -11.54
N GLY A 61 -11.90 -3.19 -12.86
CA GLY A 61 -13.17 -3.41 -13.52
C GLY A 61 -13.08 -3.20 -15.02
N ILE A 62 -14.24 -3.09 -15.65
CA ILE A 62 -14.40 -3.10 -17.10
C ILE A 62 -13.80 -1.83 -17.72
N GLN A 63 -12.98 -2.00 -18.76
CA GLN A 63 -12.52 -0.89 -19.58
C GLN A 63 -13.62 -0.48 -20.57
N PRO A 64 -14.09 0.78 -20.54
CA PRO A 64 -15.09 1.26 -21.49
C PRO A 64 -14.68 1.02 -22.94
N GLY A 65 -15.64 0.61 -23.78
CA GLY A 65 -15.41 0.37 -25.20
C GLY A 65 -14.73 -0.95 -25.55
N THR A 66 -14.54 -1.85 -24.57
CA THR A 66 -14.01 -3.21 -24.79
C THR A 66 -15.10 -4.28 -24.58
N ASP A 67 -14.85 -5.51 -25.04
CA ASP A 67 -15.72 -6.68 -24.78
C ASP A 67 -15.50 -7.25 -23.37
N GLY A 68 -15.66 -6.40 -22.35
CA GLY A 68 -15.55 -6.80 -20.94
C GLY A 68 -14.12 -7.01 -20.45
N GLN A 69 -13.10 -6.47 -21.14
CA GLN A 69 -11.72 -6.51 -20.64
C GLN A 69 -11.63 -5.76 -19.32
N ARG A 70 -10.81 -6.27 -18.40
CA ARG A 70 -10.66 -5.76 -17.05
C ARG A 70 -9.21 -5.43 -16.78
N HIS A 71 -9.01 -4.31 -16.11
CA HIS A 71 -7.71 -3.77 -15.78
C HIS A 71 -7.74 -3.11 -14.42
N ASP A 72 -6.63 -3.24 -13.70
CA ASP A 72 -6.36 -2.43 -12.52
C ASP A 72 -5.92 -1.02 -12.92
N ARG A 73 -6.55 -0.04 -12.28
CA ARG A 73 -6.36 1.40 -12.54
C ARG A 73 -6.41 2.17 -11.24
N LEU A 74 -5.91 3.39 -11.21
CA LEU A 74 -5.86 4.18 -9.98
C LEU A 74 -7.03 5.16 -9.89
N GLY A 75 -7.56 5.31 -8.69
CA GLY A 75 -8.53 6.33 -8.32
C GLY A 75 -8.04 7.24 -7.20
N VAL A 76 -8.77 8.33 -7.00
CA VAL A 76 -8.57 9.23 -5.87
C VAL A 76 -9.90 9.68 -5.29
N ALA A 77 -9.95 9.76 -3.97
CA ALA A 77 -11.05 10.36 -3.21
C ALA A 77 -10.50 11.25 -2.11
N GLU A 78 -11.30 12.22 -1.67
CA GLU A 78 -11.03 12.95 -0.44
C GLU A 78 -11.58 12.19 0.75
N ILE A 79 -10.75 12.02 1.77
CA ILE A 79 -11.17 11.54 3.09
C ILE A 79 -11.83 12.71 3.81
N VAL A 80 -13.17 12.70 3.84
CA VAL A 80 -13.98 13.75 4.50
C VAL A 80 -13.99 13.53 6.01
N ARG A 81 -14.08 12.26 6.44
CA ARG A 81 -14.10 11.90 7.86
C ARG A 81 -13.66 10.46 8.05
N VAL A 82 -12.92 10.22 9.13
CA VAL A 82 -12.55 8.88 9.60
C VAL A 82 -12.98 8.74 11.06
N THR A 83 -13.62 7.62 11.37
CA THR A 83 -13.86 7.17 12.74
C THR A 83 -13.14 5.84 12.97
N ARG A 84 -13.28 5.26 14.16
CA ARG A 84 -12.71 3.93 14.46
C ARG A 84 -13.28 2.79 13.61
N ASN A 85 -14.48 2.96 13.03
CA ASN A 85 -15.20 1.91 12.33
C ASN A 85 -15.66 2.30 10.91
N THR A 86 -15.67 3.59 10.56
CA THR A 86 -16.22 4.07 9.28
C THR A 86 -15.35 5.14 8.67
N ILE A 87 -15.38 5.21 7.34
CA ILE A 87 -14.75 6.25 6.53
C ILE A 87 -15.81 6.87 5.64
N GLU A 88 -15.74 8.19 5.49
CA GLU A 88 -16.59 8.98 4.62
C GLU A 88 -15.72 9.59 3.53
N LEU A 89 -16.06 9.30 2.28
CA LEU A 89 -15.30 9.69 1.11
C LEU A 89 -16.11 10.61 0.19
N ARG A 90 -15.40 11.52 -0.47
CA ARG A 90 -15.90 12.28 -1.61
C ARG A 90 -15.04 11.94 -2.82
N ASP A 91 -15.63 11.29 -3.82
CA ASP A 91 -14.97 11.03 -5.10
C ASP A 91 -14.51 12.35 -5.73
N LEU A 92 -13.29 12.35 -6.29
CA LEU A 92 -12.69 13.52 -6.93
C LEU A 92 -12.40 13.31 -8.42
N ASN A 93 -12.64 12.12 -8.94
CA ASN A 93 -12.24 11.70 -10.27
C ASN A 93 -13.42 11.53 -11.24
N ASP A 94 -14.57 12.14 -10.94
CA ASP A 94 -15.75 12.21 -11.82
C ASP A 94 -16.22 10.86 -12.42
N GLY A 95 -15.97 9.76 -11.71
CA GLY A 95 -16.33 8.42 -12.15
C GLY A 95 -15.31 7.72 -13.06
N GLU A 96 -14.16 8.35 -13.34
CA GLU A 96 -13.09 7.84 -14.22
C GLU A 96 -11.80 7.56 -13.43
N PRO A 97 -10.90 6.67 -13.89
CA PRO A 97 -9.60 6.49 -13.24
C PRO A 97 -8.72 7.73 -13.42
N ILE A 98 -7.88 8.03 -12.43
CA ILE A 98 -6.88 9.11 -12.52
C ILE A 98 -5.59 8.68 -13.24
N VAL A 99 -5.30 7.37 -13.25
CA VAL A 99 -4.25 6.77 -14.07
C VAL A 99 -4.82 5.50 -14.67
N ASP A 100 -4.95 5.51 -16.00
CA ASP A 100 -5.44 4.38 -16.79
C ASP A 100 -4.28 3.55 -17.35
N VAL A 101 -4.57 2.32 -17.79
CA VAL A 101 -3.60 1.46 -18.49
C VAL A 101 -3.13 2.09 -19.79
N GLY A 102 -1.91 1.74 -20.19
CA GLY A 102 -1.36 2.11 -21.48
C GLY A 102 -1.98 1.32 -22.64
N GLY A 103 -1.45 1.54 -23.84
CA GLY A 103 -1.72 0.67 -24.98
C GLY A 103 -1.25 -0.78 -24.75
N PRO A 104 -1.74 -1.78 -25.50
CA PRO A 104 -1.44 -3.20 -25.26
C PRO A 104 0.05 -3.58 -25.23
N ASP A 105 0.89 -2.83 -25.95
CA ASP A 105 2.34 -3.04 -26.05
C ASP A 105 3.15 -2.09 -25.14
N GLU A 106 2.49 -1.33 -24.26
CA GLU A 106 3.13 -0.42 -23.33
C GLU A 106 3.46 -1.13 -22.00
N PHE A 107 4.39 -0.55 -21.24
CA PHE A 107 4.91 -1.10 -19.99
C PHE A 107 3.83 -1.30 -18.90
N ASP A 108 2.74 -0.54 -18.99
CA ASP A 108 1.57 -0.62 -18.11
C ASP A 108 0.27 -0.91 -18.88
N GLY A 109 0.39 -1.60 -20.02
CA GLY A 109 -0.74 -1.95 -20.89
C GLY A 109 -1.68 -3.03 -20.35
N LYS A 110 -1.33 -3.69 -19.23
CA LYS A 110 -2.19 -4.68 -18.56
C LYS A 110 -2.75 -4.16 -17.26
N ASP A 111 -1.94 -3.63 -16.36
CA ASP A 111 -2.42 -3.20 -15.05
C ASP A 111 -1.58 -2.05 -14.47
N VAL A 112 -2.27 -1.13 -13.78
CA VAL A 112 -1.73 0.01 -13.03
C VAL A 112 -2.27 -0.12 -11.60
N LEU A 113 -1.41 -0.55 -10.67
CA LEU A 113 -1.83 -0.92 -9.30
C LEU A 113 -0.79 -0.55 -8.24
N ASP A 114 -1.07 -0.86 -6.98
CA ASP A 114 -0.19 -0.61 -5.83
C ASP A 114 0.33 0.84 -5.74
N PRO A 115 -0.56 1.85 -5.68
CA PRO A 115 -0.13 3.23 -5.64
C PRO A 115 0.75 3.50 -4.42
N SER A 116 1.76 4.33 -4.61
CA SER A 116 2.42 5.06 -3.55
C SER A 116 2.60 6.52 -3.94
N VAL A 117 2.07 7.39 -3.11
CA VAL A 117 1.97 8.82 -3.39
C VAL A 117 2.82 9.65 -2.44
N VAL A 118 3.47 10.67 -2.98
CA VAL A 118 4.29 11.58 -2.17
C VAL A 118 4.22 13.01 -2.71
N ALA A 119 4.17 13.99 -1.80
CA ALA A 119 4.30 15.39 -2.14
C ALA A 119 5.78 15.76 -2.29
N PHE A 120 6.18 16.25 -3.46
CA PHE A 120 7.57 16.62 -3.74
C PHE A 120 7.62 17.82 -4.70
N GLY A 121 8.41 18.85 -4.37
CA GLY A 121 8.54 20.04 -5.21
C GLY A 121 7.23 20.79 -5.47
N GLY A 122 6.25 20.72 -4.56
CA GLY A 122 4.94 21.36 -4.72
C GLY A 122 3.93 20.57 -5.56
N ARG A 123 4.30 19.37 -6.02
CA ARG A 123 3.47 18.45 -6.82
C ARG A 123 3.22 17.15 -6.07
N VAL A 124 2.27 16.36 -6.55
CA VAL A 124 2.05 14.98 -6.13
C VAL A 124 2.67 14.05 -7.17
N TYR A 125 3.52 13.13 -6.70
CA TYR A 125 4.07 12.04 -7.50
C TYR A 125 3.34 10.76 -7.10
N ALA A 126 2.68 10.11 -8.06
CA ALA A 126 2.05 8.81 -7.89
C ALA A 126 2.88 7.75 -8.60
N TYR A 127 3.61 6.96 -7.81
CA TYR A 127 4.30 5.78 -8.29
C TYR A 127 3.37 4.57 -8.21
N TYR A 128 3.49 3.62 -9.12
CA TYR A 128 2.61 2.46 -9.18
C TYR A 128 3.31 1.25 -9.75
N SER A 129 2.90 0.04 -9.34
CA SER A 129 3.23 -1.19 -10.06
C SER A 129 2.59 -1.14 -11.45
N ALA A 130 3.40 -1.30 -12.48
CA ALA A 130 3.03 -1.34 -13.89
C ALA A 130 3.25 -2.75 -14.45
N ILE A 131 2.18 -3.34 -14.98
CA ILE A 131 2.20 -4.64 -15.63
C ILE A 131 1.84 -4.45 -17.09
N GLY A 132 2.64 -5.00 -18.00
CA GLY A 132 2.45 -4.76 -19.42
C GLY A 132 3.47 -5.50 -20.28
N ALA A 133 4.02 -4.79 -21.27
CA ALA A 133 5.13 -5.27 -22.07
C ALA A 133 6.46 -5.12 -21.33
N GLY A 134 7.24 -6.21 -21.27
CA GLY A 134 8.52 -6.25 -20.57
C GLY A 134 8.39 -6.71 -19.11
N PRO A 135 9.46 -6.56 -18.30
CA PRO A 135 9.42 -6.86 -16.87
C PRO A 135 8.46 -5.95 -16.11
N ASP A 136 7.88 -6.46 -15.02
CA ASP A 136 7.12 -5.65 -14.08
C ASP A 136 7.98 -4.48 -13.55
N CYS A 137 7.42 -3.29 -13.54
CA CYS A 137 8.15 -2.06 -13.23
C CYS A 137 7.34 -1.09 -12.39
N VAL A 138 8.00 -0.03 -11.93
CA VAL A 138 7.36 1.12 -11.30
C VAL A 138 7.12 2.18 -12.38
N GLY A 139 5.85 2.49 -12.61
CA GLY A 139 5.42 3.65 -13.40
C GLY A 139 5.30 4.91 -12.55
N LEU A 140 5.25 6.07 -13.21
CA LEU A 140 5.01 7.37 -12.56
C LEU A 140 3.95 8.17 -13.31
N ALA A 141 3.06 8.80 -12.54
CA ALA A 141 2.26 9.93 -12.98
C ALA A 141 2.41 11.10 -12.00
N VAL A 142 2.34 12.34 -12.50
CA VAL A 142 2.53 13.56 -11.69
C VAL A 142 1.30 14.45 -11.78
N SER A 143 0.96 15.09 -10.67
CA SER A 143 -0.17 16.01 -10.57
C SER A 143 0.22 17.31 -9.84
N GLU A 144 -0.31 18.44 -10.31
CA GLU A 144 -0.17 19.74 -9.63
C GLU A 144 -1.21 19.90 -8.49
N ASP A 145 -2.36 19.23 -8.58
CA ASP A 145 -3.48 19.40 -7.65
C ASP A 145 -3.83 18.13 -6.84
N GLY A 146 -3.16 17.02 -7.14
CA GLY A 146 -3.39 15.71 -6.52
C GLY A 146 -4.59 14.96 -7.07
N VAL A 147 -5.23 15.44 -8.14
CA VAL A 147 -6.43 14.85 -8.74
C VAL A 147 -6.23 14.55 -10.22
N HIS A 148 -5.69 15.50 -10.98
CA HIS A 148 -5.45 15.34 -12.41
C HIS A 148 -3.99 14.95 -12.64
N PHE A 149 -3.77 13.74 -13.14
CA PHE A 149 -2.44 13.17 -13.31
C PHE A 149 -2.03 13.08 -14.76
N GLU A 150 -0.77 13.43 -15.04
CA GLU A 150 -0.11 13.21 -16.31
C GLU A 150 0.88 12.05 -16.16
N LYS A 151 0.72 11.01 -16.97
CA LYS A 151 1.63 9.86 -16.97
C LYS A 151 3.00 10.29 -17.51
N VAL A 152 4.05 9.97 -16.77
CA VAL A 152 5.45 10.25 -17.13
C VAL A 152 6.08 9.06 -17.84
N GLY A 153 5.91 7.84 -17.30
CA GLY A 153 6.40 6.60 -17.92
C GLY A 153 6.99 5.60 -16.93
N ASN A 154 7.71 4.61 -17.46
CA ASN A 154 8.47 3.62 -16.69
C ASN A 154 9.70 4.26 -16.04
N ILE A 155 9.85 4.07 -14.72
CA ILE A 155 10.91 4.65 -13.91
C ILE A 155 12.00 3.64 -13.58
N MET A 156 11.63 2.43 -13.15
CA MET A 156 12.58 1.39 -12.73
C MET A 156 11.91 0.02 -12.64
N GLU A 157 12.69 -1.06 -12.73
CA GLU A 157 12.18 -2.41 -12.43
C GLU A 157 11.81 -2.56 -10.95
N GLY A 158 10.73 -3.30 -10.68
CA GLY A 158 10.22 -3.53 -9.32
C GLY A 158 8.72 -3.32 -9.19
N ARG A 159 8.19 -3.68 -8.02
CA ARG A 159 6.76 -3.57 -7.70
C ARG A 159 6.53 -2.99 -6.31
N ALA A 160 5.27 -2.70 -6.02
CA ALA A 160 4.76 -2.26 -4.73
C ALA A 160 5.61 -1.14 -4.12
N PRO A 161 5.74 0.01 -4.82
CA PRO A 161 6.54 1.11 -4.34
C PRO A 161 6.01 1.61 -2.98
N ALA A 162 6.92 2.12 -2.16
CA ALA A 162 6.64 2.90 -0.97
C ALA A 162 7.60 4.10 -0.94
N ALA A 163 7.10 5.25 -1.37
CA ALA A 163 7.87 6.47 -1.53
C ALA A 163 7.77 7.36 -0.29
N ILE A 164 8.89 7.99 0.08
CA ILE A 164 8.95 8.99 1.16
C ILE A 164 9.99 10.05 0.82
N VAL A 165 9.78 11.29 1.27
CA VAL A 165 10.76 12.37 1.08
C VAL A 165 11.68 12.47 2.29
N LYS A 166 12.99 12.49 2.04
CA LYS A 166 14.03 12.71 3.04
C LYS A 166 15.14 13.56 2.42
N ASP A 167 15.56 14.61 3.12
CA ASP A 167 16.67 15.49 2.73
C ASP A 167 16.56 16.03 1.29
N GLY A 168 15.35 16.43 0.88
CA GLY A 168 15.10 16.98 -0.46
C GLY A 168 15.18 15.95 -1.59
N SER A 169 15.19 14.66 -1.28
CA SER A 169 15.15 13.56 -2.25
C SER A 169 13.95 12.65 -1.96
N ILE A 170 13.44 11.99 -2.99
CA ILE A 170 12.49 10.88 -2.84
C ILE A 170 13.31 9.62 -2.61
N TYR A 171 13.01 8.88 -1.56
CA TYR A 171 13.46 7.53 -1.33
C TYR A 171 12.31 6.57 -1.62
N MET A 172 12.60 5.46 -2.26
CA MET A 172 11.60 4.46 -2.61
C MET A 172 12.04 3.09 -2.15
N ILE A 173 11.22 2.48 -1.30
CA ILE A 173 11.28 1.05 -1.08
C ILE A 173 10.46 0.36 -2.16
N TYR A 174 10.99 -0.71 -2.72
CA TYR A 174 10.32 -1.52 -3.75
C TYR A 174 10.66 -2.99 -3.53
N GLN A 175 9.80 -3.89 -4.01
CA GLN A 175 9.99 -5.32 -3.85
C GLN A 175 10.46 -5.99 -5.14
N LEU A 176 11.36 -6.97 -5.00
CA LEU A 176 11.78 -7.87 -6.07
C LEU A 176 11.66 -9.32 -5.60
N LEU A 177 11.27 -10.21 -6.52
CA LEU A 177 11.19 -11.64 -6.26
C LEU A 177 12.59 -12.27 -6.26
N ALA A 178 12.93 -13.02 -5.20
CA ALA A 178 14.20 -13.73 -5.07
C ALA A 178 14.03 -15.04 -4.29
N ASP A 179 14.51 -16.15 -4.84
CA ASP A 179 14.50 -17.49 -4.21
C ASP A 179 13.11 -17.93 -3.69
N ASN A 180 12.04 -17.57 -4.42
CA ASN A 180 10.62 -17.83 -4.14
C ASN A 180 9.91 -16.91 -3.14
N GLY A 181 10.54 -15.82 -2.70
CA GLY A 181 9.89 -14.81 -1.86
C GLY A 181 10.30 -13.40 -2.24
N TYR A 182 9.52 -12.41 -1.82
CA TYR A 182 9.86 -11.00 -2.04
C TYR A 182 10.80 -10.49 -0.96
N ARG A 183 11.67 -9.57 -1.36
CA ARG A 183 12.60 -8.82 -0.51
C ARG A 183 12.51 -7.35 -0.86
N LEU A 184 12.79 -6.49 0.12
CA LEU A 184 12.71 -5.05 -0.06
C LEU A 184 14.08 -4.46 -0.40
N TYR A 185 14.09 -3.56 -1.38
CA TYR A 185 15.24 -2.82 -1.87
C TYR A 185 14.98 -1.32 -1.74
N LEU A 186 16.04 -0.51 -1.82
CA LEU A 186 15.95 0.94 -1.64
C LEU A 186 16.63 1.66 -2.79
N SER A 187 15.92 2.61 -3.38
CA SER A 187 16.45 3.55 -4.35
C SER A 187 16.19 5.00 -3.89
N ARG A 188 16.91 5.95 -4.50
CA ARG A 188 16.78 7.39 -4.24
C ARG A 188 16.71 8.16 -5.54
N SER A 189 15.94 9.23 -5.57
CA SER A 189 15.92 10.20 -6.67
C SER A 189 15.91 11.63 -6.14
N ARG A 190 16.64 12.52 -6.82
CA ARG A 190 16.65 13.97 -6.53
C ARG A 190 15.63 14.75 -7.35
N ASP A 191 15.13 14.18 -8.44
CA ASP A 191 14.17 14.80 -9.36
C ASP A 191 12.83 14.06 -9.41
N GLY A 192 12.73 12.91 -8.73
CA GLY A 192 11.56 12.04 -8.73
C GLY A 192 11.39 11.20 -10.00
N ILE A 193 12.37 11.21 -10.90
CA ILE A 193 12.29 10.49 -12.19
C ILE A 193 13.48 9.54 -12.34
N HIS A 194 14.69 9.98 -12.03
CA HIS A 194 15.89 9.16 -12.15
C HIS A 194 16.26 8.59 -10.79
N PHE A 195 16.09 7.27 -10.62
CA PHE A 195 16.40 6.57 -9.38
C PHE A 195 17.75 5.86 -9.45
N GLU A 196 18.55 6.04 -8.40
CA GLU A 196 19.80 5.31 -8.17
C GLU A 196 19.61 4.34 -7.01
N SER A 197 20.17 3.14 -7.12
CA SER A 197 20.15 2.17 -6.02
C SER A 197 20.96 2.71 -4.84
N VAL A 198 20.42 2.58 -3.63
CA VAL A 198 21.14 2.93 -2.39
C VAL A 198 21.97 1.76 -1.88
N SER A 199 21.63 0.52 -2.27
CA SER A 199 22.30 -0.70 -1.84
C SER A 199 22.23 -1.80 -2.90
N ASP A 200 23.34 -2.52 -3.11
CA ASP A 200 23.40 -3.70 -4.00
C ASP A 200 22.72 -4.94 -3.40
N LYS A 201 22.31 -4.86 -2.13
CA LYS A 201 21.66 -5.94 -1.37
C LYS A 201 20.27 -5.47 -0.92
N PRO A 202 19.32 -6.40 -0.73
CA PRO A 202 18.04 -6.07 -0.11
C PRO A 202 18.27 -5.45 1.26
N ILE A 203 17.52 -4.38 1.55
CA ILE A 203 17.55 -3.66 2.83
C ILE A 203 16.72 -4.35 3.90
N PHE A 204 15.81 -5.24 3.49
CA PHE A 204 14.96 -6.00 4.39
C PHE A 204 14.59 -7.35 3.76
N VAL A 205 14.78 -8.42 4.53
CA VAL A 205 14.54 -9.82 4.12
C VAL A 205 13.85 -10.57 5.24
N GLY A 206 13.16 -11.66 4.91
CA GLY A 206 12.54 -12.53 5.91
C GLY A 206 13.53 -13.09 6.93
N GLU A 207 13.07 -13.29 8.16
CA GLU A 207 13.87 -13.88 9.24
C GLU A 207 13.63 -15.40 9.31
N ALA A 208 14.69 -16.20 9.15
CA ALA A 208 14.56 -17.65 9.14
C ALA A 208 13.92 -18.19 10.43
N GLY A 209 12.86 -18.99 10.28
CA GLY A 209 12.10 -19.52 11.41
C GLY A 209 11.06 -18.56 12.02
N SER A 210 10.91 -17.35 11.46
CA SER A 210 9.91 -16.36 11.85
C SER A 210 8.61 -16.49 11.01
N TRP A 211 7.59 -15.74 11.41
CA TRP A 211 6.30 -15.62 10.71
C TRP A 211 6.42 -14.97 9.32
N ASP A 212 7.50 -14.24 9.08
CA ASP A 212 7.83 -13.52 7.85
C ASP A 212 9.04 -14.15 7.11
N ALA A 213 9.33 -15.42 7.37
CA ALA A 213 10.57 -16.08 6.91
C ALA A 213 10.71 -16.22 5.39
N LEU A 214 9.60 -16.36 4.65
CA LEU A 214 9.65 -16.61 3.21
C LEU A 214 9.62 -15.30 2.42
N SER A 215 8.68 -14.41 2.74
CA SER A 215 8.40 -13.24 1.92
C SER A 215 8.06 -12.01 2.74
N ILE A 216 8.57 -10.86 2.30
CA ILE A 216 8.23 -9.52 2.78
C ILE A 216 7.62 -8.72 1.63
N VAL A 217 6.43 -8.19 1.83
CA VAL A 217 5.66 -7.49 0.78
C VAL A 217 4.98 -6.23 1.31
N THR A 218 4.50 -5.40 0.38
CA THR A 218 3.49 -4.35 0.62
C THR A 218 3.83 -3.35 1.71
N ALA A 219 5.08 -2.92 1.73
CA ALA A 219 5.56 -1.93 2.66
C ALA A 219 4.78 -0.60 2.54
N ARG A 220 4.54 0.04 3.68
CA ARG A 220 4.08 1.43 3.80
C ARG A 220 4.97 2.17 4.77
N LEU A 221 5.37 3.39 4.40
CA LEU A 221 6.31 4.19 5.15
C LEU A 221 5.61 5.34 5.88
N MET A 222 6.03 5.59 7.10
CA MET A 222 5.65 6.75 7.89
C MET A 222 6.89 7.41 8.47
N GLN A 223 6.81 8.69 8.81
CA GLN A 223 7.87 9.41 9.51
C GLN A 223 7.34 10.08 10.77
N ASP A 224 8.11 10.01 11.85
CA ASP A 224 7.85 10.72 13.11
C ASP A 224 9.18 11.25 13.67
N GLY A 225 9.39 12.57 13.58
CA GLY A 225 10.68 13.18 13.88
C GLY A 225 11.80 12.61 13.00
N ASP A 226 12.86 12.13 13.65
CA ASP A 226 14.04 11.55 12.98
C ASP A 226 13.90 10.05 12.67
N HIS A 227 12.78 9.44 13.06
CA HIS A 227 12.51 8.03 12.82
C HIS A 227 11.57 7.84 11.63
N PHE A 228 11.95 6.90 10.78
CA PHE A 228 11.12 6.30 9.76
C PHE A 228 10.57 4.99 10.28
N TYR A 229 9.32 4.69 9.95
CA TYR A 229 8.65 3.46 10.34
C TYR A 229 8.12 2.79 9.08
N MET A 230 8.16 1.47 9.08
CA MET A 230 7.67 0.63 8.01
C MET A 230 6.68 -0.37 8.58
N MET A 231 5.44 -0.32 8.11
CA MET A 231 4.52 -1.45 8.22
C MET A 231 4.68 -2.33 6.98
N TYR A 232 4.74 -3.65 7.15
CA TYR A 232 5.01 -4.59 6.06
C TYR A 232 4.22 -5.88 6.20
N GLY A 233 3.79 -6.47 5.08
CA GLY A 233 3.24 -7.81 5.02
C GLY A 233 4.32 -8.88 5.08
N GLY A 234 4.05 -9.96 5.80
CA GLY A 234 4.98 -11.10 5.90
C GLY A 234 4.25 -12.44 5.85
N SER A 235 4.93 -13.41 5.22
CA SER A 235 4.50 -14.81 5.22
C SER A 235 5.70 -15.73 5.35
N SER A 236 5.51 -16.85 6.04
CA SER A 236 6.52 -17.89 6.19
C SER A 236 6.36 -19.03 5.18
N TYR A 237 5.30 -19.01 4.36
CA TYR A 237 4.93 -20.14 3.51
C TYR A 237 4.33 -19.77 2.14
N LEU A 238 3.90 -18.53 1.93
CA LEU A 238 3.51 -18.02 0.62
C LEU A 238 4.39 -16.84 0.18
N ALA A 239 4.65 -16.76 -1.12
CA ALA A 239 5.38 -15.63 -1.70
C ALA A 239 4.56 -14.33 -1.62
N ASP A 240 3.24 -14.45 -1.78
CA ASP A 240 2.27 -13.38 -1.74
C ASP A 240 0.99 -13.94 -1.09
N GLU A 241 0.16 -13.11 -0.47
CA GLU A 241 -0.88 -13.47 0.54
C GLU A 241 -0.35 -13.55 1.99
N PRO A 242 0.13 -12.43 2.56
CA PRO A 242 0.57 -12.42 3.95
C PRO A 242 -0.61 -12.44 4.93
N ASP A 243 -0.36 -13.07 6.08
CA ASP A 243 -1.35 -13.26 7.15
C ASP A 243 -1.31 -12.13 8.18
N PHE A 244 -0.21 -11.40 8.19
CA PHE A 244 0.17 -10.49 9.25
C PHE A 244 0.88 -9.26 8.70
N PHE A 245 0.73 -8.14 9.42
CA PHE A 245 1.62 -7.00 9.29
C PHE A 245 2.60 -6.95 10.46
N GLY A 246 3.86 -6.65 10.13
CA GLY A 246 4.93 -6.32 11.07
C GLY A 246 5.21 -4.82 11.07
N LEU A 247 5.95 -4.37 12.08
CA LEU A 247 6.44 -3.00 12.22
C LEU A 247 7.96 -3.02 12.34
N ALA A 248 8.63 -2.09 11.66
CA ALA A 248 10.06 -1.83 11.81
C ALA A 248 10.32 -0.31 11.84
N ARG A 249 11.46 0.11 12.38
CA ARG A 249 11.91 1.50 12.36
C ARG A 249 13.35 1.66 11.90
N SER A 250 13.67 2.83 11.39
CA SER A 250 14.99 3.21 10.87
C SER A 250 15.24 4.69 11.09
N THR A 251 16.49 5.12 11.09
CA THR A 251 16.88 6.55 11.02
C THR A 251 17.48 6.93 9.67
N ASP A 252 17.76 5.95 8.81
CA ASP A 252 18.48 6.15 7.54
C ASP A 252 17.80 5.49 6.33
N LEU A 253 16.66 4.82 6.53
CA LEU A 253 15.91 4.01 5.56
C LEU A 253 16.65 2.76 5.05
N LEU A 254 17.89 2.57 5.44
CA LEU A 254 18.77 1.50 4.97
C LEU A 254 18.85 0.36 5.99
N ASN A 255 18.98 0.70 7.26
CA ASN A 255 19.10 -0.23 8.37
C ASN A 255 17.82 -0.21 9.21
N TRP A 256 17.19 -1.37 9.40
CA TRP A 256 15.88 -1.49 10.02
C TRP A 256 15.93 -2.33 11.30
N GLU A 257 15.36 -1.79 12.37
CA GLU A 257 15.07 -2.47 13.63
C GLU A 257 13.63 -2.99 13.59
N ARG A 258 13.43 -4.31 13.68
CA ARG A 258 12.11 -4.91 13.83
C ARG A 258 11.53 -4.62 15.21
N HIS A 259 10.22 -4.39 15.29
CA HIS A 259 9.54 -4.32 16.56
C HIS A 259 9.60 -5.70 17.27
N PRO A 260 10.01 -5.77 18.55
CA PRO A 260 10.15 -7.04 19.27
C PRO A 260 8.82 -7.76 19.52
N GLY A 261 7.71 -7.04 19.35
CA GLY A 261 6.35 -7.55 19.42
C GLY A 261 5.75 -8.02 18.11
N ASN A 262 6.52 -8.09 17.02
CA ASN A 262 6.00 -8.52 15.72
C ASN A 262 5.48 -9.97 15.74
N PRO A 263 4.46 -10.30 14.92
CA PRO A 263 3.64 -9.36 14.15
C PRO A 263 2.72 -8.50 15.03
N ILE A 264 2.32 -7.33 14.54
CA ILE A 264 1.49 -6.36 15.28
C ILE A 264 0.03 -6.33 14.85
N PHE A 265 -0.31 -6.92 13.71
CA PHE A 265 -1.66 -7.00 13.15
C PHE A 265 -1.80 -8.30 12.35
N GLY A 266 -3.00 -8.86 12.26
CA GLY A 266 -3.26 -10.10 11.52
C GLY A 266 -4.62 -10.10 10.85
N CYS A 267 -4.84 -11.08 9.96
CA CYS A 267 -6.14 -11.29 9.31
C CYS A 267 -7.31 -11.37 10.30
N GLY A 268 -8.48 -10.99 9.80
CA GLY A 268 -9.75 -11.17 10.49
C GLY A 268 -10.12 -12.66 10.65
N ALA A 269 -11.31 -12.91 11.19
CA ALA A 269 -11.82 -14.27 11.33
C ALA A 269 -12.03 -14.93 9.95
N MET A 270 -11.75 -16.23 9.85
CA MET A 270 -11.95 -16.98 8.60
C MET A 270 -13.37 -16.79 8.04
N GLY A 271 -13.44 -16.44 6.75
CA GLY A 271 -14.70 -16.16 6.04
C GLY A 271 -15.14 -14.70 6.05
N GLN A 272 -14.52 -13.84 6.87
CA GLN A 272 -14.65 -12.38 6.77
C GLN A 272 -13.83 -11.85 5.60
N GLU A 273 -14.13 -10.62 5.18
CA GLU A 273 -13.52 -9.96 4.01
C GLU A 273 -12.00 -9.90 4.02
N ASP A 274 -11.41 -9.89 5.21
CA ASP A 274 -9.98 -9.84 5.50
C ASP A 274 -9.49 -11.11 6.23
N GLY A 275 -10.27 -12.20 6.19
CA GLY A 275 -10.00 -13.45 6.90
C GLY A 275 -9.04 -14.39 6.17
N GLY A 276 -8.68 -14.08 4.93
CA GLY A 276 -7.76 -14.84 4.09
C GLY A 276 -6.38 -14.21 4.06
N ALA A 277 -6.24 -13.02 3.50
CA ALA A 277 -4.96 -12.32 3.38
C ALA A 277 -5.16 -10.80 3.41
N ILE A 278 -4.08 -10.07 3.71
CA ILE A 278 -4.09 -8.63 3.92
C ILE A 278 -2.90 -7.95 3.23
N TRP A 279 -3.10 -6.78 2.61
CA TRP A 279 -2.01 -6.06 1.93
C TRP A 279 -2.11 -4.54 2.12
N PHE A 280 -0.97 -3.85 1.97
CA PHE A 280 -0.87 -2.39 1.88
C PHE A 280 -1.53 -1.63 3.05
N PRO A 281 -0.97 -1.70 4.27
CA PRO A 281 -1.51 -1.03 5.45
C PRO A 281 -1.28 0.48 5.42
N ALA A 282 -2.23 1.24 4.89
CA ALA A 282 -2.24 2.69 4.92
C ALA A 282 -2.72 3.19 6.30
N LEU A 283 -1.80 3.76 7.09
CA LEU A 283 -2.08 4.25 8.43
C LEU A 283 -2.62 5.69 8.42
N ILE A 284 -3.72 5.89 9.16
CA ILE A 284 -4.34 7.18 9.44
C ILE A 284 -4.35 7.38 10.96
N GLU A 285 -3.82 8.50 11.45
CA GLU A 285 -3.92 8.89 12.86
C GLU A 285 -5.14 9.80 13.06
N THR A 286 -6.12 9.38 13.88
CA THR A 286 -7.22 10.25 14.35
C THR A 286 -6.83 10.92 15.66
N GLU A 287 -7.71 11.67 16.33
CA GLU A 287 -7.39 12.22 17.65
C GLU A 287 -7.11 11.11 18.68
N ASP A 288 -7.93 10.07 18.66
CA ASP A 288 -8.09 9.07 19.72
C ASP A 288 -7.65 7.64 19.34
N ALA A 289 -7.36 7.39 18.06
CA ALA A 289 -7.01 6.07 17.54
C ALA A 289 -5.99 6.15 16.40
N PHE A 290 -5.40 4.99 16.12
CA PHE A 290 -4.78 4.68 14.84
C PHE A 290 -5.76 3.83 14.04
N VAL A 291 -5.99 4.20 12.79
CA VAL A 291 -6.84 3.50 11.84
C VAL A 291 -5.95 3.02 10.71
N ILE A 292 -6.08 1.76 10.32
CA ILE A 292 -5.43 1.25 9.10
C ILE A 292 -6.50 0.98 8.07
N LEU A 293 -6.27 1.48 6.85
CA LEU A 293 -6.93 0.99 5.65
C LEU A 293 -6.01 -0.04 5.01
N TYR A 294 -6.54 -1.16 4.57
CA TYR A 294 -5.75 -2.21 3.93
C TYR A 294 -6.61 -2.98 2.94
N GLU A 295 -5.97 -3.58 1.96
CA GLU A 295 -6.61 -4.59 1.13
C GLU A 295 -6.84 -5.85 1.98
N GLY A 296 -8.08 -6.31 2.05
CA GLY A 296 -8.46 -7.59 2.63
C GLY A 296 -8.98 -8.52 1.55
N SER A 297 -8.62 -9.79 1.64
CA SER A 297 -9.22 -10.87 0.86
C SER A 297 -9.68 -12.01 1.75
N ARG A 298 -10.74 -12.69 1.34
CA ARG A 298 -11.20 -13.98 1.89
C ARG A 298 -10.28 -15.15 1.46
N GLY A 299 -9.39 -14.91 0.49
CA GLY A 299 -9.09 -15.82 -0.63
C GLY A 299 -8.32 -17.10 -0.42
N LYS A 300 -7.48 -17.28 0.60
CA LYS A 300 -6.72 -18.55 0.72
C LYS A 300 -7.55 -19.76 1.18
N TYR A 301 -8.77 -19.53 1.69
CA TYR A 301 -9.66 -20.59 2.18
C TYR A 301 -10.96 -20.72 1.37
N SER A 302 -11.35 -19.69 0.64
CA SER A 302 -12.62 -19.62 -0.08
C SER A 302 -12.48 -19.75 -1.60
N TRP A 303 -11.26 -19.81 -2.16
CA TRP A 303 -10.98 -19.68 -3.60
C TRP A 303 -11.58 -18.39 -4.20
N ASP A 304 -11.79 -17.38 -3.36
CA ASP A 304 -12.38 -16.10 -3.70
C ASP A 304 -11.26 -15.06 -3.84
N ILE A 305 -10.99 -14.67 -5.09
CA ILE A 305 -9.97 -13.67 -5.40
C ILE A 305 -10.46 -12.23 -5.22
N SER A 306 -11.67 -12.02 -4.68
CA SER A 306 -12.14 -10.67 -4.37
C SER A 306 -11.26 -10.04 -3.29
N SER A 307 -10.85 -8.81 -3.58
CA SER A 307 -10.02 -7.99 -2.71
C SER A 307 -10.75 -6.69 -2.46
N GLN A 308 -10.88 -6.24 -1.23
CA GLN A 308 -11.64 -5.03 -0.90
C GLN A 308 -10.91 -4.22 0.16
N ILE A 309 -11.11 -2.89 0.18
CA ILE A 309 -10.49 -2.08 1.23
C ILE A 309 -11.27 -2.28 2.53
N CYS A 310 -10.57 -2.88 3.48
CA CYS A 310 -10.99 -3.10 4.85
C CYS A 310 -10.35 -2.07 5.77
N MET A 311 -10.87 -2.00 6.99
CA MET A 311 -10.42 -1.10 8.04
C MET A 311 -10.30 -1.85 9.37
N ALA A 312 -9.31 -1.45 10.16
CA ALA A 312 -9.22 -1.79 11.57
C ALA A 312 -8.69 -0.57 12.35
N SER A 313 -8.95 -0.54 13.64
CA SER A 313 -8.46 0.54 14.51
C SER A 313 -7.93 0.04 15.84
N ILE A 314 -7.03 0.81 16.44
CA ILE A 314 -6.48 0.59 17.77
C ILE A 314 -6.47 1.93 18.52
N ALA A 315 -6.94 1.94 19.77
CA ALA A 315 -6.97 3.15 20.59
C ALA A 315 -5.55 3.58 21.00
N LYS A 316 -5.33 4.89 21.18
CA LYS A 316 -4.02 5.44 21.59
C LYS A 316 -3.69 5.33 23.09
N ALA A 317 -4.59 4.73 23.88
CA ALA A 317 -4.77 4.86 25.34
C ALA A 317 -5.71 6.00 25.76
#